data_AF-A0A2N2YXD2-F1
#
_entry.id   AF-A0A2N2YXD2-F1
#
_cell.length_a   1.000
_cell.length_b   1.000
_cell.length_c   1.000
_cell.angle_alpha   90.00
_cell.angle_beta   90.00
_cell.angle_gamma   90.00
#
_symmetry.space_group_name_H-M   'P 1'
#
loop_
_entity.id
_entity.type
_entity.pdbx_description
1 polymer ?
#
loop_
_entity_poly.entity_id
_entity_poly.type
_entity_poly.pdbx_seq_one_letter_code
_entity_poly.pdbx_strand_id
1 'polypeptide(L)'
;MKLAFNIFVKKLVIFTLLIGLIAFIVGFFIPKQFMTPSIPYLLIFFFAVTAFTFYLALNAFRQKTSRFANFFMISVFAKLLLYVSIIIIYAFINTSDIISFIITFFIFYILFTSFETFAIIKAQKANR
;
A
#
# COMPACT_ATOMS: atom_id res chain seq x y z
N MET A 1 -20.27 -3.61 -6.72
CA MET A 1 -19.02 -3.78 -5.96
C MET A 1 -17.98 -4.64 -6.66
N LYS A 2 -18.28 -5.89 -7.07
CA LYS A 2 -17.30 -6.74 -7.80
C LYS A 2 -16.68 -6.05 -9.03
N LEU A 3 -17.48 -5.33 -9.82
CA LEU A 3 -16.97 -4.59 -10.98
C LEU A 3 -16.01 -3.45 -10.59
N ALA A 4 -16.40 -2.59 -9.64
CA ALA A 4 -15.56 -1.49 -9.15
C ALA A 4 -14.25 -2.01 -8.52
N PHE A 5 -14.35 -3.09 -7.74
CA PHE A 5 -13.20 -3.77 -7.17
C PHE A 5 -12.27 -4.35 -8.24
N ASN A 6 -12.80 -5.08 -9.23
CA ASN A 6 -12.00 -5.64 -10.31
C ASN A 6 -11.31 -4.56 -11.15
N ILE A 7 -11.99 -3.44 -11.44
CA ILE A 7 -11.39 -2.29 -12.13
C ILE A 7 -10.26 -1.70 -11.30
N PHE A 8 -10.46 -1.55 -9.98
CA PHE A 8 -9.43 -1.06 -9.08
C PHE A 8 -8.24 -2.01 -9.02
N VAL A 9 -8.45 -3.32 -8.82
CA VAL A 9 -7.39 -4.32 -8.78
C VAL A 9 -6.59 -4.34 -10.08
N LYS A 10 -7.23 -4.24 -11.25
CA LYS A 10 -6.51 -4.11 -12.53
C LYS A 10 -5.59 -2.89 -12.55
N LYS A 11 -6.07 -1.74 -12.09
CA LYS A 11 -5.24 -0.51 -12.00
C LYS A 11 -4.12 -0.66 -10.98
N LEU A 12 -4.40 -1.30 -9.84
CA LEU A 12 -3.42 -1.59 -8.81
C LEU A 12 -2.33 -2.53 -9.33
N VAL A 13 -2.67 -3.58 -10.07
CA VAL A 13 -1.69 -4.47 -10.71
C VAL A 13 -0.79 -3.69 -11.66
N ILE A 14 -1.37 -2.87 -12.54
CA ILE A 14 -0.57 -2.02 -13.46
C ILE A 14 0.34 -1.07 -12.67
N PHE A 15 -0.18 -0.43 -11.62
CA PHE A 15 0.60 0.47 -10.77
C PHE A 15 1.74 -0.25 -10.05
N THR A 16 1.49 -1.43 -9.47
CA THR A 16 2.50 -2.25 -8.81
C THR A 16 3.56 -2.75 -9.79
N LEU A 17 3.17 -3.14 -11.02
CA LEU A 17 4.13 -3.52 -12.06
C LEU A 17 5.00 -2.34 -12.49
N LEU A 18 4.42 -1.14 -12.62
CA LEU A 18 5.18 0.07 -12.93
C LEU A 18 6.17 0.42 -11.83
N ILE A 19 5.76 0.38 -10.56
CA ILE A 19 6.67 0.60 -9.43
C ILE A 19 7.77 -0.47 -9.40
N GLY A 20 7.42 -1.74 -9.63
CA GLY A 20 8.41 -2.82 -9.69
C GLY A 20 9.42 -2.64 -10.82
N LEU A 21 8.97 -2.22 -12.00
CA LEU A 21 9.83 -1.90 -13.13
C LEU A 21 10.75 -0.71 -12.82
N ILE A 22 10.22 0.36 -12.22
CA ILE A 22 11.01 1.52 -11.81
C ILE A 22 12.04 1.10 -10.76
N ALA A 23 11.66 0.33 -9.75
CA ALA A 23 12.58 -0.16 -8.72
C ALA A 23 13.68 -1.05 -9.31
N PHE A 24 13.35 -1.88 -10.30
CA PHE A 24 14.31 -2.69 -11.04
C PHE A 24 15.30 -1.85 -11.85
N ILE A 25 14.80 -0.87 -12.62
CA ILE A 25 15.63 0.05 -13.42
C ILE A 25 16.56 0.86 -12.50
N VAL A 26 16.01 1.44 -11.43
CA VAL A 26 16.77 2.20 -10.42
C VAL A 26 17.87 1.35 -9.80
N GLY A 27 17.65 0.03 -9.65
CA GLY A 27 18.66 -0.87 -9.13
C GLY A 27 19.86 -1.13 -10.02
N PHE A 28 19.84 -0.75 -11.29
CA PHE A 28 21.05 -0.71 -12.11
C PHE A 28 21.91 0.52 -11.85
N PHE A 29 21.30 1.62 -11.39
CA PHE A 29 22.00 2.89 -11.17
C PHE A 29 22.44 3.09 -9.72
N ILE A 30 21.74 2.47 -8.76
CA ILE A 30 22.02 2.63 -7.32
C ILE A 30 22.89 1.48 -6.80
N PRO A 31 23.96 1.76 -6.02
CA PRO A 31 24.76 0.74 -5.37
C PRO A 31 23.92 -0.20 -4.49
N LYS A 32 24.21 -1.50 -4.53
CA LYS A 32 23.44 -2.54 -3.80
C LYS A 32 23.31 -2.28 -2.29
N GLN A 33 24.25 -1.56 -1.69
CA GLN A 33 24.22 -1.17 -0.27
C GLN A 33 23.03 -0.26 0.09
N PHE A 34 22.42 0.42 -0.88
CA PHE A 34 21.25 1.27 -0.66
C PHE A 34 19.93 0.60 -1.04
N MET A 35 19.96 -0.62 -1.58
CA MET A 35 18.78 -1.37 -1.95
C MET A 35 18.55 -2.54 -1.00
N THR A 36 17.33 -2.64 -0.48
CA THR A 36 16.94 -3.84 0.25
C THR A 36 16.65 -4.97 -0.75
N PRO A 37 17.14 -6.20 -0.51
CA PRO A 37 16.72 -7.38 -1.27
C PRO A 37 15.22 -7.69 -1.08
N SER A 38 14.58 -7.08 -0.09
CA SER A 38 13.19 -7.33 0.28
C SER A 38 12.14 -6.63 -0.62
N ILE A 39 12.56 -5.89 -1.65
CA ILE A 39 11.67 -5.15 -2.56
C ILE A 39 10.51 -6.01 -3.12
N PRO A 40 10.74 -7.23 -3.65
CA PRO A 40 9.64 -8.04 -4.20
C PRO A 40 8.58 -8.39 -3.15
N TYR A 41 9.01 -8.72 -1.93
CA TYR A 41 8.10 -9.02 -0.82
C TYR A 41 7.32 -7.78 -0.38
N LEU A 42 7.98 -6.61 -0.36
CA LEU A 42 7.31 -5.33 -0.08
C LEU A 42 6.24 -5.02 -1.12
N LEU A 43 6.50 -5.23 -2.42
CA LEU A 43 5.51 -5.00 -3.47
C LEU A 43 4.27 -5.86 -3.28
N ILE A 44 4.45 -7.16 -3.01
CA ILE A 44 3.34 -8.09 -2.77
C ILE A 44 2.57 -7.67 -1.51
N PHE A 45 3.28 -7.32 -0.44
CA PHE A 45 2.68 -6.86 0.81
C PHE A 45 1.83 -5.61 0.62
N PHE A 46 2.39 -4.55 0.02
CA PHE A 46 1.66 -3.31 -0.23
C PHE A 46 0.49 -3.50 -1.19
N PHE A 47 0.65 -4.34 -2.22
CA PHE A 47 -0.44 -4.73 -3.10
C PHE A 47 -1.58 -5.39 -2.33
N ALA A 48 -1.28 -6.40 -1.50
CA ALA A 48 -2.27 -7.14 -0.74
C ALA A 48 -3.01 -6.25 0.26
N VAL A 49 -2.26 -5.44 1.02
CA VAL A 49 -2.84 -4.52 2.01
C VAL A 49 -3.73 -3.50 1.31
N THR A 50 -3.27 -2.86 0.23
CA THR A 50 -4.06 -1.86 -0.51
C THR A 50 -5.30 -2.46 -1.16
N ALA A 51 -5.22 -3.66 -1.72
CA ALA A 51 -6.41 -4.35 -2.24
C ALA A 51 -7.43 -4.64 -1.13
N PHE A 52 -6.96 -5.12 0.02
CA PHE A 52 -7.80 -5.45 1.16
C PHE A 52 -8.48 -4.21 1.76
N THR A 53 -7.74 -3.13 2.00
CA THR A 53 -8.31 -1.92 2.57
C THR A 53 -9.24 -1.18 1.61
N PHE A 54 -8.99 -1.25 0.29
CA PHE A 54 -9.95 -0.77 -0.69
C PHE A 54 -11.25 -1.60 -0.70
N TYR A 55 -11.17 -2.92 -0.58
CA TYR A 55 -12.35 -3.78 -0.44
C TYR A 55 -13.17 -3.43 0.80
N LEU A 56 -12.50 -3.25 1.94
CA LEU A 56 -13.10 -2.78 3.18
C LEU A 56 -13.80 -1.42 3.00
N ALA A 57 -13.14 -0.46 2.34
CA ALA A 57 -13.72 0.85 2.06
C ALA A 57 -14.98 0.77 1.19
N LEU A 58 -14.98 -0.08 0.14
CA LEU A 58 -16.15 -0.31 -0.71
C LEU A 58 -17.35 -0.83 0.09
N ASN A 59 -17.11 -1.74 1.03
CA ASN A 59 -18.16 -2.28 1.89
C ASN A 59 -18.69 -1.23 2.87
N ALA A 60 -17.81 -0.36 3.38
CA ALA A 60 -18.17 0.70 4.31
C ALA A 60 -19.01 1.81 3.68
N PHE A 61 -18.91 2.05 2.36
CA PHE A 61 -19.78 3.00 1.64
C PHE A 61 -21.28 2.69 1.75
N ARG A 62 -21.66 1.47 2.14
CA ARG A 62 -23.07 1.09 2.35
C ARG A 62 -23.66 1.65 3.65
N GLN A 63 -22.82 2.08 4.59
CA GLN A 63 -23.27 2.62 5.87
C GLN A 63 -23.48 4.14 5.79
N LYS A 64 -24.28 4.71 6.70
CA LYS A 64 -24.48 6.17 6.83
C LYS A 64 -23.12 6.89 6.82
N THR A 65 -23.04 8.04 6.17
CA THR A 65 -21.80 8.83 5.95
C THR A 65 -20.95 9.03 7.21
N SER A 66 -21.57 9.17 8.40
CA SER A 66 -20.83 9.29 9.67
C SER A 66 -20.10 8.00 10.09
N ARG A 67 -20.67 6.82 9.79
CA ARG A 67 -20.02 5.53 10.06
C ARG A 67 -18.91 5.22 9.06
N PHE A 68 -19.01 5.73 7.83
CA PHE A 68 -17.93 5.61 6.85
C PHE A 68 -16.66 6.34 7.32
N ALA A 69 -16.79 7.57 7.82
CA ALA A 69 -15.66 8.33 8.33
C ALA A 69 -14.95 7.60 9.48
N ASN A 70 -15.72 7.07 10.44
CA ASN A 70 -15.16 6.32 11.57
C ASN A 70 -14.46 5.03 11.10
N PHE A 71 -15.08 4.27 10.19
CA PHE A 71 -14.48 3.08 9.60
C PHE A 71 -13.17 3.38 8.84
N PHE A 72 -13.17 4.45 8.04
CA PHE A 72 -11.99 4.88 7.30
C PHE A 72 -10.85 5.26 8.24
N MET A 73 -11.13 6.01 9.31
CA MET A 73 -10.13 6.35 10.34
C MET A 73 -9.54 5.11 11.01
N ILE A 74 -10.38 4.15 11.41
CA ILE A 74 -9.92 2.89 12.01
C ILE A 74 -9.07 2.11 11.01
N SER A 75 -9.46 2.05 9.74
CA SER A 75 -8.70 1.36 8.69
C SER A 75 -7.32 1.98 8.47
N VAL A 76 -7.22 3.31 8.48
CA VAL A 76 -5.94 4.03 8.37
C VAL A 76 -5.07 3.76 9.60
N PHE A 77 -5.63 3.82 10.80
CA PHE A 77 -4.91 3.56 12.04
C PHE A 77 -4.41 2.12 12.13
N ALA A 78 -5.26 1.13 11.81
CA ALA A 78 -4.89 -0.27 11.78
C ALA A 78 -3.76 -0.55 10.76
N LYS A 79 -3.83 0.10 9.58
CA LYS A 79 -2.77 0.01 8.56
C LYS A 79 -1.44 0.58 9.07
N LEU A 80 -1.48 1.73 9.75
CA LEU A 80 -0.27 2.32 10.34
C LEU A 80 0.36 1.40 11.40
N LEU A 81 -0.46 0.83 12.30
CA LEU A 81 0.03 -0.14 13.28
C LEU A 81 0.65 -1.37 12.61
N LEU A 82 -0.03 -1.94 11.61
CA LEU A 82 0.48 -3.06 10.82
C LEU A 82 1.86 -2.74 10.22
N TYR A 83 2.00 -1.56 9.61
CA TYR A 83 3.24 -1.13 8.99
C TYR A 83 4.38 -0.95 10.00
N VAL A 84 4.10 -0.32 11.14
CA VAL A 84 5.07 -0.19 12.23
C VAL A 84 5.49 -1.56 12.76
N SER A 85 4.54 -2.48 12.98
CA SER A 85 4.84 -3.84 13.42
C SER A 85 5.74 -4.59 12.44
N ILE A 86 5.49 -4.49 11.13
CA ILE A 86 6.33 -5.13 10.10
C ILE A 86 7.75 -4.55 10.11
N ILE A 87 7.91 -3.24 10.24
CA ILE A 87 9.23 -2.61 10.34
C ILE A 87 9.98 -3.11 11.57
N ILE A 88 9.32 -3.17 12.73
CA ILE A 88 9.93 -3.66 13.98
C ILE A 88 10.33 -5.13 13.85
N ILE A 89 9.45 -5.99 13.32
CA ILE A 89 9.75 -7.41 13.11
C ILE A 89 10.96 -7.57 12.18
N TYR A 90 11.00 -6.82 11.07
CA TYR A 90 12.14 -6.85 10.15
C TYR A 90 13.44 -6.40 10.84
N ALA A 91 13.36 -5.34 11.65
CA ALA A 91 14.50 -4.80 12.39
C ALA A 91 15.17 -5.82 13.32
N PHE A 92 14.37 -6.69 13.95
CA PHE A 92 14.88 -7.74 14.83
C PHE A 92 15.51 -8.91 14.07
N ILE A 93 15.09 -9.17 12.83
CA ILE A 93 15.59 -10.29 12.03
C ILE A 93 16.84 -9.89 11.23
N ASN A 94 16.81 -8.71 10.60
CA ASN A 94 17.85 -8.24 9.69
C ASN A 94 18.28 -6.81 10.03
N THR A 95 19.45 -6.69 10.65
CA THR A 95 20.03 -5.39 11.01
C THR A 95 20.92 -4.80 9.92
N SER A 96 21.42 -5.63 8.99
CA SER A 96 22.42 -5.22 7.99
C SER A 96 21.88 -4.28 6.91
N ASP A 97 20.60 -4.39 6.54
CA ASP A 97 19.97 -3.57 5.49
C ASP A 97 18.76 -2.78 5.99
N ILE A 98 18.59 -2.66 7.31
CA ILE A 98 17.41 -2.07 7.95
C ILE A 98 17.13 -0.64 7.47
N ILE A 99 18.16 0.17 7.27
CA ILE A 99 18.02 1.57 6.82
C ILE A 99 17.44 1.60 5.41
N SER A 100 18.01 0.81 4.50
CA SER A 100 17.52 0.68 3.12
C SER A 100 16.10 0.12 3.08
N PHE A 101 15.78 -0.84 3.96
CA PHE A 101 14.44 -1.38 4.10
C PHE A 101 13.44 -0.30 4.53
N ILE A 102 13.73 0.46 5.58
CA ILE A 102 12.85 1.51 6.10
C ILE A 102 12.60 2.58 5.03
N ILE A 103 13.65 3.04 4.34
CA ILE A 103 13.52 4.04 3.27
C ILE A 103 12.64 3.50 2.14
N THR A 104 12.90 2.29 1.68
CA THR A 104 12.11 1.66 0.60
C THR A 104 10.66 1.47 1.02
N PHE A 105 10.43 0.99 2.25
CA PHE A 105 9.11 0.81 2.83
C PHE A 105 8.36 2.14 2.88
N PHE A 106 9.03 3.22 3.30
CA PHE A 106 8.43 4.56 3.39
C PHE A 106 8.05 5.13 2.03
N ILE A 107 8.89 4.94 1.01
CA ILE A 107 8.58 5.34 -0.37
C ILE A 107 7.34 4.59 -0.87
N PHE A 108 7.30 3.26 -0.71
CA PHE A 108 6.15 2.47 -1.12
C PHE A 108 4.90 2.83 -0.33
N TYR A 109 5.04 3.10 0.97
CA TYR A 109 3.96 3.59 1.81
C TYR A 109 3.30 4.84 1.21
N ILE A 110 4.09 5.87 0.86
CA ILE A 110 3.55 7.10 0.27
C ILE A 110 2.85 6.81 -1.07
N LEU A 111 3.50 6.05 -1.96
CA LEU A 111 2.98 5.77 -3.30
C LEU A 111 1.65 5.00 -3.24
N PHE A 112 1.61 3.89 -2.51
CA PHE A 112 0.43 3.04 -2.42
C PHE A 112 -0.71 3.69 -1.62
N THR A 113 -0.40 4.40 -0.54
CA THR A 113 -1.41 5.10 0.26
C THR A 113 -2.02 6.26 -0.51
N SER A 114 -1.21 7.01 -1.26
CA SER A 114 -1.72 8.09 -2.12
C SER A 114 -2.64 7.53 -3.20
N PHE A 115 -2.18 6.52 -3.93
CA PHE A 115 -2.97 5.83 -4.96
C PHE A 115 -4.32 5.33 -4.42
N GLU A 116 -4.30 4.67 -3.26
CA GLU A 116 -5.51 4.19 -2.58
C GLU A 116 -6.45 5.33 -2.22
N THR A 117 -5.94 6.36 -1.55
CA THR A 117 -6.76 7.48 -1.05
C THR A 117 -7.48 8.17 -2.21
N PHE A 118 -6.79 8.42 -3.33
CA PHE A 118 -7.41 8.96 -4.54
C PHE A 118 -8.49 8.04 -5.11
N ALA A 119 -8.26 6.72 -5.13
CA ALA A 119 -9.24 5.76 -5.61
C ALA A 119 -10.47 5.70 -4.71
N ILE A 120 -10.31 5.73 -3.38
CA ILE A 120 -11.40 5.75 -2.41
C ILE A 120 -12.24 7.02 -2.58
N ILE A 121 -11.61 8.20 -2.65
CA ILE A 121 -12.32 9.47 -2.85
C ILE A 121 -13.12 9.45 -4.16
N LYS A 122 -12.52 8.93 -5.24
CA LYS A 122 -13.21 8.79 -6.53
C LYS A 122 -14.40 7.83 -6.45
N ALA A 123 -14.23 6.69 -5.78
CA ALA A 123 -15.30 5.71 -5.59
C ALA A 123 -16.43 6.24 -4.70
N GLN A 124 -16.10 7.04 -3.67
CA GLN A 124 -17.08 7.70 -2.81
C GLN A 124 -17.94 8.69 -3.59
N LYS A 125 -17.32 9.53 -4.44
CA LYS A 125 -18.04 10.50 -5.28
C LYS A 125 -18.98 9.82 -6.28
N ALA A 126 -18.58 8.68 -6.84
CA ALA A 126 -19.40 7.94 -7.80
C ALA A 126 -20.59 7.18 -7.17
N ASN A 127 -20.56 6.96 -5.86
CA ASN A 127 -21.63 6.31 -5.08
C ASN A 127 -22.56 7.32 -4.35
N ARG A 128 -22.28 8.62 -4.47
CA ARG A 128 -23.09 9.70 -3.89
C ARG A 128 -24.09 10.21 -4.92
#